data_AF-A0A955KZG0-F1
#
_entry.id   AF-A0A955KZG0-F1
#
_cell.length_a   1.000
_cell.length_b   1.000
_cell.length_c   1.000
_cell.angle_alpha   90.00
_cell.angle_beta   90.00
_cell.angle_gamma   90.00
#
_symmetry.space_group_name_H-M   'P 1'
#
loop_
_entity.id
_entity.type
_entity.pdbx_description
1 polymer ?
#
loop_
_entity_poly.entity_id
_entity_poly.type
_entity_poly.pdbx_seq_one_letter_code
_entity_poly.pdbx_strand_id
1 'polypeptide(L)'
;MYSLEQNQQSELAIDYQRAISELNDFFEISWEHHLPKLFVLTGRAAVDQWHGKTGTQMSGWTHGSHQLYIIDKETYIAEKGSWYKEDMYFMLIKHEMAHCFHQIISGYNNLPVWLWEGVATFVSG
;
A
#
# COMPACT_ATOMS: atom_id res chain seq x y z
N MET A 1 3.59 28.05 -9.57
CA MET A 1 2.18 28.14 -9.17
C MET A 1 1.86 26.83 -8.45
N TYR A 2 2.07 26.78 -7.13
CA TYR A 2 1.87 25.60 -6.30
C TYR A 2 0.50 25.72 -5.65
N SER A 3 -0.46 24.81 -5.90
CA SER A 3 -1.63 24.75 -5.01
C SER A 3 -2.45 23.44 -5.00
N LEU A 4 -1.97 22.32 -5.55
CA LEU A 4 -2.68 21.02 -5.40
C LEU A 4 -1.79 19.89 -4.85
N GLU A 5 -0.49 19.86 -5.17
CA GLU A 5 0.40 18.75 -4.78
C GLU A 5 0.72 18.70 -3.27
N GLN A 6 0.71 19.84 -2.57
CA GLN A 6 1.19 19.89 -1.18
C GLN A 6 0.22 19.24 -0.17
N ASN A 7 -1.09 19.31 -0.43
CA ASN A 7 -2.13 18.82 0.50
C ASN A 7 -2.35 17.30 0.35
N GLN A 8 -2.32 16.79 -0.89
CA GLN A 8 -2.34 15.35 -1.16
C GLN A 8 -1.07 14.66 -0.62
N GLN A 9 0.08 15.32 -0.71
CA GLN A 9 1.33 14.80 -0.16
C GLN A 9 1.31 14.77 1.38
N SER A 10 0.63 15.72 2.05
CA SER A 10 0.44 15.67 3.50
C SER A 10 -0.56 14.60 3.93
N GLU A 11 -1.68 14.41 3.21
CA GLU A 11 -2.65 13.36 3.52
C GLU A 11 -2.02 11.97 3.38
N LEU A 12 -1.31 11.72 2.27
CA LEU A 12 -0.61 10.46 2.05
C LEU A 12 0.46 10.19 3.11
N ALA A 13 1.18 11.22 3.56
CA ALA A 13 2.15 11.08 4.62
C ALA A 13 1.49 10.71 5.96
N ILE A 14 0.33 11.30 6.26
CA ILE A 14 -0.47 10.95 7.45
C ILE A 14 -0.94 9.50 7.37
N ASP A 15 -1.51 9.09 6.23
CA ASP A 15 -1.98 7.73 6.00
C ASP A 15 -0.84 6.70 6.11
N TYR A 16 0.32 7.02 5.54
CA TYR A 16 1.52 6.19 5.65
C TYR A 16 1.96 6.03 7.11
N GLN A 17 2.06 7.13 7.87
CA GLN A 17 2.48 7.07 9.27
C GLN A 17 1.46 6.34 10.14
N ARG A 18 0.17 6.57 9.88
CA ARG A 18 -0.92 5.86 10.52
C ARG A 18 -0.85 4.35 10.26
N ALA A 19 -0.61 3.94 9.01
CA ALA A 19 -0.47 2.53 8.66
C ALA A 19 0.73 1.89 9.39
N ILE A 20 1.89 2.54 9.42
CA ILE A 20 3.05 2.07 10.19
C ILE A 20 2.71 1.90 11.67
N SER A 21 2.07 2.89 12.29
CA SER A 21 1.69 2.83 13.70
C SER A 21 0.72 1.68 13.99
N GLU A 22 -0.35 1.55 13.20
CA GLU A 22 -1.36 0.50 13.40
C GLU A 22 -0.79 -0.91 13.15
N LEU A 23 0.13 -1.05 12.20
CA LEU A 23 0.77 -2.33 11.91
C LEU A 23 1.84 -2.69 12.95
N ASN A 24 2.61 -1.72 13.44
CA ASN A 24 3.53 -1.91 14.57
C ASN A 24 2.79 -2.46 15.80
N ASP A 25 1.65 -1.85 16.14
CA ASP A 25 0.80 -2.32 17.24
C ASP A 25 0.26 -3.73 16.99
N PHE A 26 -0.26 -4.02 15.80
CA PHE A 26 -0.84 -5.33 15.48
C PHE A 26 0.19 -6.46 15.48
N PHE A 27 1.34 -6.25 14.85
CA PHE A 27 2.39 -7.26 14.74
C PHE A 27 3.30 -7.31 15.98
N GLU A 28 3.10 -6.39 16.94
CA GLU A 28 3.95 -6.20 18.11
C GLU A 28 5.43 -5.99 17.73
N ILE A 29 5.66 -5.23 16.66
CA ILE A 29 6.99 -4.86 16.16
C ILE A 29 7.18 -3.36 16.34
N SER A 30 8.33 -2.94 16.85
CA SER A 30 8.73 -1.53 16.87
C SER A 30 9.59 -1.20 15.65
N TRP A 31 8.99 -1.30 14.45
CA TRP A 31 9.73 -0.97 13.24
C TRP A 31 9.85 0.55 13.09
N GLU A 32 11.05 1.07 13.32
CA GLU A 32 11.32 2.52 13.34
C GLU A 32 12.36 2.97 12.31
N HIS A 33 13.18 2.03 11.81
CA HIS A 33 14.29 2.31 10.91
C HIS A 33 14.17 1.50 9.63
N HIS A 34 14.61 2.09 8.51
CA HIS A 34 14.54 1.45 7.18
C HIS A 34 13.12 1.01 6.80
N LEU A 35 12.13 1.84 7.14
CA LEU A 35 10.73 1.62 6.81
C LEU A 35 10.53 1.44 5.30
N PRO A 36 9.47 0.72 4.88
CA PRO A 36 9.16 0.52 3.47
C PRO A 36 9.02 1.86 2.74
N LYS A 37 9.75 2.06 1.65
CA LYS A 37 9.63 3.26 0.82
C LYS A 37 8.36 3.17 -0.02
N LEU A 38 7.54 4.22 0.03
CA LEU A 38 6.34 4.34 -0.78
C LEU A 38 6.63 5.03 -2.12
N PHE A 39 6.30 4.36 -3.21
CA PHE A 39 6.33 4.88 -4.57
C PHE A 39 4.89 4.99 -5.10
N VAL A 40 4.49 6.22 -5.43
CA VAL A 40 3.18 6.49 -6.02
C VAL A 40 3.32 6.57 -7.54
N LEU A 41 2.53 5.77 -8.24
CA LEU A 41 2.57 5.66 -9.70
C LEU A 41 1.40 6.40 -10.30
N THR A 42 1.70 7.44 -11.08
CA THR A 42 0.70 8.28 -11.72
C THR A 42 0.10 7.61 -12.95
N GLY A 43 -1.15 7.17 -12.82
CA GLY A 43 -1.94 6.58 -13.88
C GLY A 43 -1.68 5.09 -14.13
N ARG A 44 -2.65 4.47 -14.79
CA ARG A 44 -2.59 3.04 -15.17
C ARG A 44 -1.40 2.71 -16.06
N ALA A 45 -0.98 3.63 -16.93
CA ALA A 45 0.18 3.43 -17.79
C ALA A 45 1.48 3.24 -17.01
N ALA A 46 1.67 3.98 -15.90
CA ALA A 46 2.84 3.81 -15.04
C ALA A 46 2.80 2.46 -14.32
N VAL A 47 1.63 2.04 -13.82
CA VAL A 47 1.47 0.71 -13.21
C VAL A 47 1.80 -0.41 -14.20
N ASP A 48 1.22 -0.35 -15.41
CA ASP A 48 1.45 -1.35 -16.46
C ASP A 48 2.93 -1.40 -16.89
N GLN A 49 3.62 -0.27 -16.87
CA GLN A 49 5.05 -0.20 -17.21
C GLN A 49 5.91 -0.87 -16.13
N TRP A 50 5.62 -0.65 -14.86
CA TRP A 50 6.45 -1.11 -13.74
C TRP A 50 6.13 -2.55 -13.33
N HIS A 51 4.85 -2.90 -13.27
CA HIS A 51 4.40 -4.24 -12.86
C HIS A 51 4.22 -5.19 -14.05
N GLY A 52 4.05 -4.65 -15.26
CA GLY A 52 3.63 -5.39 -16.43
C GLY A 52 2.10 -5.44 -16.56
N LYS A 53 1.62 -5.62 -17.78
CA LYS A 53 0.19 -5.79 -18.06
C LYS A 53 -0.28 -7.16 -17.60
N THR A 54 -0.98 -7.17 -16.48
CA THR A 54 -1.73 -8.34 -16.01
C THR A 54 -3.20 -8.23 -16.44
N GLY A 55 -3.86 -9.36 -16.71
CA GLY A 55 -5.31 -9.37 -17.00
C GLY A 55 -6.19 -8.86 -15.85
N THR A 56 -5.59 -8.65 -14.68
CA THR A 56 -6.17 -8.07 -13.46
C THR A 56 -5.66 -6.64 -13.25
N GLN A 57 -6.53 -5.74 -12.80
CA GLN A 57 -6.16 -4.36 -12.47
C GLN A 57 -5.47 -4.28 -11.10
N MET A 58 -4.14 -4.37 -11.10
CA MET A 58 -3.33 -4.23 -9.88
C MET A 58 -3.38 -2.79 -9.37
N SER A 59 -3.69 -2.58 -8.09
CA SER A 59 -3.74 -1.23 -7.49
C SER A 59 -2.53 -0.92 -6.61
N GLY A 60 -1.82 -1.94 -6.16
CA GLY A 60 -0.58 -1.83 -5.42
C GLY A 60 0.12 -3.18 -5.34
N TRP A 61 1.38 -3.17 -4.94
CA TRP A 61 2.17 -4.37 -4.65
C TRP A 61 3.38 -4.01 -3.79
N THR A 62 3.99 -5.02 -3.19
CA THR A 62 5.29 -4.90 -2.52
C THR A 62 6.40 -5.58 -3.31
N HIS A 63 7.62 -5.09 -3.13
CA HIS A 63 8.82 -5.77 -3.57
C HIS A 63 9.79 -5.94 -2.40
N GLY A 64 9.77 -7.14 -1.82
CA GLY A 64 10.39 -7.37 -0.52
C GLY A 64 9.77 -6.51 0.57
N SER A 65 10.44 -6.44 1.73
CA SER A 65 9.93 -5.70 2.87
C SER A 65 10.21 -4.20 2.82
N HIS A 66 10.88 -3.69 1.77
CA HIS A 66 11.41 -2.32 1.78
C HIS A 66 10.79 -1.40 0.72
N GLN A 67 9.95 -1.92 -0.16
CA GLN A 67 9.39 -1.15 -1.27
C GLN A 67 7.91 -1.45 -1.43
N LEU A 68 7.13 -0.39 -1.43
CA LEU A 68 5.70 -0.38 -1.62
C LEU A 68 5.38 0.47 -2.86
N TYR A 69 4.63 -0.09 -3.79
CA TYR A 69 4.16 0.60 -4.98
C TYR A 69 2.65 0.68 -4.94
N ILE A 70 2.10 1.88 -5.11
CA ILE A 70 0.65 2.11 -5.20
C ILE A 70 0.32 2.99 -6.38
N ILE A 71 -0.85 2.78 -6.97
CA ILE A 71 -1.40 3.73 -7.94
C ILE A 71 -1.80 5.02 -7.23
N ASP A 72 -1.72 6.16 -7.91
CA ASP A 72 -2.16 7.45 -7.34
C ASP A 72 -3.66 7.44 -6.99
N LYS A 73 -4.04 8.26 -6.00
CA LYS A 73 -5.40 8.31 -5.45
C LYS A 73 -6.44 8.71 -6.49
N GLU A 74 -6.12 9.61 -7.40
CA GLU A 74 -7.06 10.09 -8.42
C GLU A 74 -7.39 8.98 -9.41
N THR A 75 -6.38 8.26 -9.90
CA THR A 75 -6.59 7.09 -10.76
C THR A 75 -7.31 5.97 -10.02
N TYR A 76 -6.97 5.72 -8.75
CA TYR A 76 -7.67 4.73 -7.94
C TYR A 76 -9.17 5.05 -7.81
N ILE A 77 -9.51 6.30 -7.49
CA ILE A 77 -10.90 6.77 -7.40
C ILE A 77 -11.61 6.60 -8.74
N ALA A 78 -10.96 6.99 -9.84
CA ALA A 78 -11.53 6.86 -11.18
C ALA A 78 -11.83 5.40 -11.55
N GLU A 79 -10.95 4.46 -11.17
CA GLU A 79 -11.13 3.02 -11.43
C GLU A 79 -12.20 2.39 -10.54
N LYS A 80 -12.34 2.82 -9.28
CA LYS A 80 -13.39 2.36 -8.38
C LYS A 80 -14.76 2.99 -8.67
N GLY A 81 -14.77 4.19 -9.25
CA GLY A 81 -15.99 4.92 -9.61
C GLY A 81 -16.93 5.06 -8.41
N SER A 82 -18.21 4.71 -8.60
CA SER A 82 -19.24 4.80 -7.56
C SER A 82 -19.05 3.85 -6.36
N TRP A 83 -18.13 2.88 -6.46
CA TRP A 83 -17.81 1.96 -5.36
C TRP A 83 -16.77 2.52 -4.39
N TYR A 84 -16.10 3.61 -4.77
CA TYR A 84 -15.10 4.23 -3.91
C TYR A 84 -15.72 4.74 -2.61
N LYS A 85 -15.01 4.50 -1.50
CA LYS A 85 -15.27 5.10 -0.19
C LYS A 85 -13.99 5.75 0.30
N GLU A 86 -14.13 6.78 1.12
CA GLU A 86 -13.03 7.64 1.59
C GLU A 86 -11.85 6.83 2.16
N ASP A 87 -12.14 5.81 2.96
CA ASP A 87 -11.11 4.98 3.60
C ASP A 87 -10.44 3.95 2.67
N MET A 88 -11.00 3.66 1.48
CA MET A 88 -10.48 2.55 0.64
C MET A 88 -9.05 2.76 0.18
N TYR A 89 -8.62 4.01 0.00
CA TYR A 89 -7.25 4.30 -0.40
C TYR A 89 -6.26 4.07 0.76
N PHE A 90 -6.64 4.49 1.97
CA PHE A 90 -5.88 4.17 3.17
C PHE A 90 -5.80 2.65 3.40
N MET A 91 -6.92 1.93 3.22
CA MET A 91 -6.95 0.47 3.31
C MET A 91 -6.01 -0.20 2.30
N LEU A 92 -5.94 0.30 1.05
CA LEU A 92 -4.98 -0.19 0.06
C LEU A 92 -3.53 0.00 0.54
N ILE A 93 -3.18 1.19 1.04
CA ILE A 93 -1.84 1.47 1.57
C ILE A 93 -1.52 0.50 2.70
N LYS A 94 -2.44 0.32 3.64
CA LYS A 94 -2.25 -0.56 4.80
C LYS A 94 -2.16 -2.03 4.41
N HIS A 95 -2.97 -2.50 3.45
CA HIS A 95 -2.92 -3.87 2.93
C HIS A 95 -1.53 -4.19 2.37
N GLU A 96 -1.05 -3.36 1.46
CA GLU A 96 0.23 -3.59 0.84
C GLU A 96 1.39 -3.35 1.84
N MET A 97 1.24 -2.45 2.81
CA MET A 97 2.26 -2.30 3.85
C MET A 97 2.30 -3.50 4.82
N ALA A 98 1.16 -4.14 5.10
CA ALA A 98 1.09 -5.33 5.93
C ALA A 98 1.89 -6.50 5.35
N HIS A 99 1.98 -6.59 4.02
CA HIS A 99 2.86 -7.53 3.32
C HIS A 99 4.34 -7.32 3.69
N CYS A 100 4.81 -6.08 3.82
CA CYS A 100 6.17 -5.81 4.29
C CYS A 100 6.41 -6.31 5.72
N PHE A 101 5.45 -6.10 6.62
CA PHE A 101 5.51 -6.58 8.01
C PHE A 101 5.51 -8.11 8.07
N HIS A 102 4.61 -8.74 7.30
CA HIS A 102 4.54 -10.20 7.20
C HIS A 102 5.88 -10.79 6.77
N GLN A 103 6.55 -10.21 5.78
CA GLN A 103 7.86 -10.69 5.33
C GLN A 103 8.93 -10.61 6.41
N ILE A 104 8.91 -9.60 7.28
CA ILE A 104 9.86 -9.55 8.39
C ILE A 104 9.62 -10.72 9.35
N ILE A 105 8.38 -10.91 9.79
CA ILE A 105 8.06 -11.94 10.80
C ILE A 105 8.19 -13.36 10.24
N SER A 106 7.94 -13.55 8.94
CA SER A 106 7.98 -14.86 8.30
C SER A 106 9.37 -15.25 7.81
N GLY A 107 10.38 -14.38 7.97
CA GLY A 107 11.72 -14.59 7.42
C GLY A 107 11.73 -14.59 5.89
N TYR A 108 10.99 -13.65 5.29
CA TYR A 108 10.82 -13.46 3.84
C TYR A 108 10.10 -14.62 3.13
N ASN A 109 9.26 -15.36 3.86
CA ASN A 109 8.43 -16.40 3.29
C ASN A 109 7.00 -15.90 3.05
N ASN A 110 6.55 -15.94 1.80
CA ASN A 110 5.20 -15.49 1.41
C ASN A 110 4.20 -16.67 1.30
N LEU A 111 4.60 -17.87 1.74
CA LEU A 111 3.77 -19.06 1.70
C LEU A 111 3.30 -19.46 3.11
N PRO A 112 2.05 -19.94 3.22
CA PRO A 112 1.07 -20.13 2.14
C PRO A 112 0.38 -18.81 1.74
N VAL A 113 0.02 -18.68 0.44
CA VAL A 113 -0.58 -17.45 -0.13
C VAL A 113 -1.84 -16.99 0.61
N TRP A 114 -2.66 -17.93 1.09
CA TRP A 114 -3.88 -17.58 1.83
C TRP A 114 -3.57 -16.85 3.15
N LEU A 115 -2.46 -17.18 3.81
CA LEU A 115 -2.04 -16.53 5.04
C LEU A 115 -1.44 -15.15 4.73
N TRP A 116 -0.65 -15.06 3.67
CA TRP A 116 -0.08 -13.83 3.14
C TRP A 116 -1.16 -12.78 2.83
N GLU A 117 -2.07 -13.07 1.90
CA GLU A 117 -3.16 -12.16 1.53
C GLU A 117 -4.21 -12.03 2.63
N GLY A 118 -4.48 -13.10 3.38
CA GLY A 118 -5.50 -13.12 4.42
C GLY A 118 -5.16 -12.21 5.59
N VAL A 119 -3.90 -12.20 6.06
CA VAL A 119 -3.45 -11.29 7.12
C VAL A 119 -3.50 -9.85 6.63
N ALA A 120 -3.01 -9.57 5.42
CA ALA A 120 -3.03 -8.23 4.84
C ALA A 120 -4.46 -7.69 4.74
N THR A 121 -5.40 -8.51 4.23
CA THR A 121 -6.82 -8.16 4.12
C THR A 121 -7.44 -7.91 5.50
N PHE A 122 -7.19 -8.80 6.47
CA PHE A 122 -7.75 -8.69 7.82
C PHE A 122 -7.29 -7.42 8.53
N VAL A 123 -6.00 -7.09 8.46
CA VAL A 123 -5.45 -5.94 9.18
C VAL A 123 -5.75 -4.62 8.48
N SER A 124 -5.96 -4.62 7.16
CA SER A 124 -6.29 -3.41 6.40
C SER A 124 -7.69 -2.85 6.70
N GLY A 125 -8.61 -3.69 7.22
CA GLY A 125 -10.00 -3.34 7.51
C GLY A 125 -10.96 -3.74 6.40
#